data_AF-A0A7J9ZTG5-F1
#
_entry.id   AF-A0A7J9ZTG5-F1
#
_cell.length_a   1.000
_cell.length_b   1.000
_cell.length_c   1.000
_cell.angle_alpha   90.00
_cell.angle_beta   90.00
_cell.angle_gamma   90.00
#
_symmetry.space_group_name_H-M   'P 1'
#
loop_
_entity.id
_entity.type
_entity.pdbx_description
1 polymer ?
#
loop_
_entity_poly.entity_id
_entity_poly.type
_entity_poly.pdbx_seq_one_letter_code
_entity_poly.pdbx_strand_id
1 'polypeptide(L)' 'MKLSRPISVFLLAVGVWNVVTFLDFARRLVADTGRPTGFYVAHTTLIVVNIAIGVALIVIGYRGWRAARG' A
#
# COMPACT_ATOMS: atom_id res chain seq x y z
N MET A 1 -23.71 -2.77 -1.80
CA MET A 1 -23.26 -3.78 -2.78
C MET A 1 -22.22 -4.68 -2.12
N LYS A 2 -22.33 -6.01 -2.23
CA LYS A 2 -21.27 -6.92 -1.73
C LYS A 2 -20.14 -6.98 -2.76
N LEU A 3 -18.90 -6.84 -2.32
CA LEU A 3 -17.72 -7.03 -3.17
C LEU A 3 -17.65 -8.50 -3.61
N SER A 4 -17.41 -8.73 -4.90
CA SER A 4 -17.25 -10.10 -5.39
C SER A 4 -15.94 -10.71 -4.86
N ARG A 5 -15.90 -12.04 -4.76
CA ARG A 5 -14.71 -12.76 -4.29
C ARG A 5 -13.47 -12.48 -5.15
N PRO A 6 -13.53 -12.44 -6.50
CA PRO A 6 -12.38 -12.09 -7.32
C PRO A 6 -11.85 -10.67 -7.04
N ILE A 7 -12.74 -9.67 -6.95
CA ILE A 7 -12.31 -8.29 -6.67
C ILE A 7 -11.70 -8.18 -5.28
N SER A 8 -12.26 -8.88 -4.29
CA SER A 8 -11.70 -8.89 -2.93
C SER A 8 -10.28 -9.44 -2.89
N VAL A 9 -9.99 -10.52 -3.62
CA VAL A 9 -8.64 -11.08 -3.75
C VAL A 9 -7.72 -10.14 -4.52
N PHE A 10 -8.21 -9.50 -5.58
CA PHE A 10 -7.45 -8.50 -6.33
C PHE A 10 -7.03 -7.32 -5.43
N LEU A 11 -7.95 -6.77 -4.63
CA LEU A 11 -7.65 -5.69 -3.69
C LEU A 11 -6.61 -6.10 -2.64
N LEU A 12 -6.69 -7.33 -2.14
CA LEU A 12 -5.68 -7.88 -1.23
C LEU A 12 -4.30 -7.96 -1.90
N ALA A 13 -4.23 -8.54 -3.10
CA ALA A 13 -2.97 -8.69 -3.82
C ALA A 13 -2.32 -7.35 -4.14
N VAL A 14 -3.10 -6.39 -4.65
CA VAL A 14 -2.62 -5.03 -4.96
C VAL A 14 -2.20 -4.29 -3.69
N GLY A 15 -2.98 -4.38 -2.62
CA GLY A 15 -2.66 -3.74 -1.35
C GLY A 15 -1.36 -4.27 -0.73
N VAL A 16 -1.17 -5.60 -0.72
CA VAL A 16 0.06 -6.23 -0.24
C VAL A 16 1.25 -5.85 -1.11
N TRP A 17 1.10 -5.91 -2.44
CA TRP A 17 2.16 -5.50 -3.36
C TRP A 17 2.58 -4.04 -3.10
N ASN A 18 1.61 -3.13 -3.01
CA ASN A 18 1.87 -1.71 -2.75
C ASN A 18 2.66 -1.50 -1.44
N VAL A 19 2.23 -2.12 -0.34
CA VAL A 19 2.94 -1.99 0.94
C VAL A 19 4.37 -2.50 0.82
N VAL A 20 4.60 -3.66 0.19
CA VAL A 20 5.93 -4.25 0.04
C VAL A 20 6.86 -3.35 -0.78
N THR A 21 6.39 -2.82 -1.91
CA THR A 21 7.22 -1.94 -2.76
C THR A 21 7.56 -0.63 -2.07
N PHE A 22 6.61 -0.03 -1.34
CA PHE A 22 6.88 1.22 -0.63
C PHE A 22 7.76 1.04 0.60
N LEU A 23 7.72 -0.13 1.26
CA LEU A 23 8.69 -0.46 2.30
C LEU A 23 10.11 -0.63 1.73
N ASP A 24 10.25 -1.24 0.55
CA ASP A 24 11.55 -1.32 -0.13
C ASP A 24 12.05 0.06 -0.53
N PHE A 25 11.15 0.92 -1.04
CA PHE A 25 11.49 2.28 -1.40
C PHE A 25 11.91 3.12 -0.19
N ALA A 26 11.23 2.97 0.95
CA ALA A 26 11.61 3.62 2.21
C ALA A 26 13.01 3.21 2.66
N ARG A 27 13.36 1.91 2.59
CA ARG A 27 14.71 1.42 2.91
C ARG A 27 15.77 2.06 2.01
N ARG A 28 15.50 2.17 0.71
CA ARG A 28 16.41 2.83 -0.24
C ARG A 28 16.54 4.32 0.03
N LEU A 29 15.45 5.01 0.37
CA LEU A 29 15.45 6.44 0.66
C LEU A 29 16.28 6.77 1.91
N VAL A 30 16.21 5.93 2.94
CA VAL A 30 17.03 6.08 4.16
C VAL A 30 18.52 5.88 3.88
N ALA A 31 18.86 5.01 2.92
CA ALA A 31 20.24 4.80 2.50
C ALA A 31 20.77 5.89 1.54
N ASP A 32 19.89 6.70 0.93
CA ASP A 32 20.28 7.75 -0.02
C ASP A 32 20.72 9.02 0.73
N THR A 33 21.91 9.55 0.39
CA THR A 33 22.50 10.73 1.02
C THR A 33 22.96 11.75 -0.03
N GLY A 34 22.98 13.04 0.34
CA GLY A 34 23.46 14.11 -0.55
C GLY A 34 22.41 14.72 -1.48
N ARG A 35 21.12 14.44 -1.26
CA ARG A 35 20.01 15.07 -1.99
C ARG A 35 19.52 16.35 -1.29
N PRO A 36 18.87 17.29 -2.00
CA PRO A 36 18.20 18.44 -1.38
C PRO A 36 17.07 18.01 -0.44
N THR A 37 16.81 18.77 0.63
CA THR A 37 15.74 18.46 1.61
C THR A 37 14.37 18.22 0.96
N GLY A 38 14.02 18.99 -0.08
CA GLY A 38 12.75 18.84 -0.80
C GLY A 38 12.56 17.46 -1.43
N PHE A 39 13.65 16.80 -1.85
CA PHE A 39 13.61 15.44 -2.35
C PHE A 39 13.12 14.47 -1.27
N TYR A 40 13.69 14.53 -0.07
CA TYR A 40 13.30 13.63 1.02
C TYR A 40 11.87 13.88 1.49
N VAL A 41 11.45 15.15 1.56
CA VAL A 41 10.08 15.52 1.96
C VAL A 41 9.05 14.94 0.98
N ALA A 42 9.27 15.13 -0.32
CA ALA A 42 8.35 14.63 -1.34
C ALA A 42 8.23 13.10 -1.31
N HIS A 43 9.37 12.40 -1.27
CA HIS A 43 9.37 10.93 -1.30
C HIS A 43 8.84 10.32 -0.01
N THR A 44 9.18 10.89 1.15
CA THR A 44 8.63 10.42 2.43
C THR A 44 7.11 10.60 2.47
N THR A 45 6.60 11.75 2.01
CA THR A 45 5.16 11.99 1.91
C THR A 45 4.50 10.95 0.99
N LEU A 46 5.10 10.70 -0.18
CA LEU A 46 4.62 9.73 -1.15
C LEU A 46 4.58 8.31 -0.55
N ILE A 47 5.62 7.91 0.18
CA ILE A 47 5.69 6.62 0.89
C ILE A 47 4.55 6.50 1.91
N VAL A 48 4.37 7.49 2.79
CA VAL A 48 3.35 7.45 3.85
C VAL A 48 1.95 7.34 3.27
N VAL A 49 1.63 8.17 2.27
CA VAL A 49 0.31 8.16 1.62
C VAL A 49 0.05 6.82 0.93
N ASN A 50 1.03 6.27 0.21
CA ASN A 50 0.85 5.00 -0.47
C ASN A 50 0.71 3.82 0.50
N ILE A 51 1.49 3.78 1.58
CA ILE A 51 1.31 2.74 2.60
C ILE A 51 -0.10 2.83 3.21
N ALA A 52 -0.60 4.03 3.50
CA ALA A 52 -1.97 4.20 3.99
C ALA A 52 -3.02 3.68 3.00
N ILE A 53 -2.85 3.98 1.70
CA ILE A 53 -3.70 3.43 0.63
C ILE A 53 -3.60 1.90 0.57
N GLY A 54 -2.39 1.33 0.57
CA GLY A 54 -2.15 -0.10 0.54
C GLY A 54 -2.83 -0.83 1.70
N VAL A 55 -2.71 -0.30 2.92
CA VAL A 55 -3.39 -0.81 4.12
C VAL A 55 -4.91 -0.73 3.96
N ALA A 56 -5.45 0.39 3.46
CA ALA A 56 -6.89 0.52 3.22
C ALA A 56 -7.39 -0.51 2.21
N LEU A 57 -6.66 -0.76 1.11
CA LEU A 57 -6.99 -1.79 0.12
C LEU A 57 -6.98 -3.19 0.74
N ILE A 58 -6.00 -3.51 1.58
CA ILE A 58 -5.94 -4.79 2.30
C ILE A 58 -7.16 -4.95 3.20
N VAL A 59 -7.51 -3.92 3.98
CA VAL A 59 -8.66 -3.95 4.89
C VAL A 59 -9.97 -4.14 4.12
N ILE A 60 -10.17 -3.40 3.02
CA ILE A 60 -11.38 -3.52 2.20
C ILE A 60 -11.45 -4.90 1.54
N GLY A 61 -10.35 -5.37 0.93
CA GLY A 61 -10.27 -6.69 0.30
C GLY A 61 -10.52 -7.82 1.29
N TYR A 62 -9.96 -7.74 2.51
CA TYR A 62 -10.18 -8.72 3.57
C TYR A 62 -11.65 -8.77 4.00
N ARG A 63 -12.28 -7.60 4.21
CA ARG A 63 -13.70 -7.51 4.56
C ARG A 63 -14.60 -8.07 3.45
N GLY A 64 -14.32 -7.73 2.19
CA GLY A 64 -15.05 -8.25 1.05
C GLY A 64 -14.93 -9.77 0.92
N TRP A 65 -13.73 -10.32 1.10
CA TRP A 65 -13.47 -11.74 1.03
C TRP A 65 -14.17 -12.52 2.15
N ARG A 66 -14.16 -12.00 3.38
CA ARG A 66 -14.92 -12.60 4.50
C ARG A 66 -16.43 -12.57 4.26
N ALA A 67 -16.97 -11.46 3.76
CA ALA A 67 -18.39 -11.31 3.47
C ALA A 67 -18.88 -12.14 2.28
N ALA A 68 -17.97 -12.64 1.43
CA ALA A 68 -18.26 -13.55 0.32
C ALA A 68 -18.07 -15.03 0.67
N ARG A 69 -17.63 -15.34 1.90
CA ARG A 69 -17.44 -16.70 2.43
C ARG A 69 -18.62 -17.19 3.28
N GLY A 70 -19.48 -16.28 3.73
CA GLY A 70 -20.76 -16.58 4.39
C GLY A 70 -21.92 -16.02 3.58
#